data_AF-A0A2W6DU38-F1
#
_entry.id   AF-A0A2W6DU38-F1
#
_cell.length_a   1.000
_cell.length_b   1.000
_cell.length_c   1.000
_cell.angle_alpha   90.00
_cell.angle_beta   90.00
_cell.angle_gamma   90.00
#
_symmetry.space_group_name_H-M   'P 1'
#
loop_
_entity.id
_entity.type
_entity.pdbx_description
1 polymer ?
#
loop_
_entity_poly.entity_id
_entity_poly.type
_entity_poly.pdbx_seq_one_letter_code
_entity_poly.pdbx_strand_id
1 'polypeptide(L)'
;MRLVDGGPIFDDYLPGAGSYAGTPISQFAALPAVGDPRARYNPPPGVPVIAVASPTDFCTAASYNRRTDRPDDSDTPERRIRLYEVGGGCHLPADQGSYFPGPEELAQAGFAPENRVAYSLNGFPLHAVLDAVFVNLDRWIADGTPPPRASRLTPVDPTAWPVRPALDQYGNPIGGVRTPSVDVPIGTYVERGLKAPGSNNSAYAGYDIPFSSQYLKVLYPTHQVYVDKITDDVRTLVEQRWLTSYDGDQLIDQAQAANVPGS
;
A
#
# COMPACT_ATOMS: atom_id res chain seq x y z
N MET A 1 16.83 5.94 21.11
CA MET A 1 18.24 5.50 21.19
C MET A 1 19.03 6.47 20.31
N ARG A 2 20.20 6.94 20.75
CA ARG A 2 21.03 7.92 20.04
C ARG A 2 22.47 7.41 19.97
N LEU A 3 23.23 7.88 19.00
CA LEU A 3 24.68 7.68 18.96
C LEU A 3 25.35 8.41 20.13
N VAL A 4 26.63 8.09 20.39
CA VAL A 4 27.40 8.66 21.52
C VAL A 4 27.54 10.18 21.42
N ASP A 5 27.54 10.71 20.20
CA ASP A 5 27.57 12.14 19.89
C ASP A 5 26.18 12.82 19.98
N GLY A 6 25.13 12.07 20.35
CA GLY A 6 23.75 12.54 20.41
C GLY A 6 23.01 12.52 19.07
N GLY A 7 23.67 12.11 17.99
CA GLY A 7 23.05 11.94 16.67
C GLY A 7 21.97 10.86 16.62
N PRO A 8 21.08 10.88 15.61
CA PRO A 8 20.15 9.79 15.38
C PRO A 8 20.93 8.52 14.99
N ILE A 9 20.35 7.34 15.30
CA ILE A 9 20.98 6.04 14.94
C ILE A 9 20.71 5.67 13.49
N PHE A 10 19.58 6.12 12.96
CA PHE A 10 19.18 5.92 11.58
C PHE A 10 18.96 7.30 10.96
N ASP A 11 19.34 7.44 9.70
CA ASP A 11 19.18 8.68 8.94
C ASP A 11 17.70 8.93 8.57
N ASP A 12 16.89 7.86 8.54
CA ASP A 12 15.47 7.90 8.21
C ASP A 12 14.68 6.72 8.80
N TYR A 13 13.37 6.70 8.55
CA TYR A 13 12.55 5.50 8.71
C TYR A 13 11.50 5.37 7.61
N LEU A 14 11.31 4.14 7.14
CA LEU A 14 10.22 3.76 6.25
C LEU A 14 9.32 2.67 6.84
N PRO A 15 8.34 3.00 7.69
CA PRO A 15 7.32 2.03 8.07
C PRO A 15 6.43 1.66 6.87
N GLY A 16 6.70 0.49 6.28
CA GLY A 16 5.93 -0.07 5.16
C GLY A 16 4.80 -0.99 5.63
N ALA A 17 3.64 -0.90 4.97
CA ALA A 17 2.46 -1.75 5.18
C ALA A 17 2.07 -1.91 6.66
N GLY A 18 1.64 -0.81 7.29
CA GLY A 18 1.16 -0.84 8.67
C GLY A 18 0.14 0.26 8.95
N SER A 19 -0.68 0.05 9.97
CA SER A 19 -1.80 0.92 10.40
C SER A 19 -1.44 2.34 10.88
N TYR A 20 -0.24 2.84 10.55
CA TYR A 20 0.37 4.06 11.07
C TYR A 20 0.55 4.04 12.60
N ALA A 21 1.03 2.92 13.11
CA ALA A 21 0.49 2.35 14.33
C ALA A 21 1.50 1.45 15.04
N GLY A 22 2.28 1.98 15.97
CA GLY A 22 3.18 1.14 16.76
C GLY A 22 2.43 -0.04 17.40
N THR A 23 2.90 -1.27 17.15
CA THR A 23 2.53 -2.45 17.91
C THR A 23 3.56 -2.63 19.03
N PRO A 24 3.16 -3.08 20.24
CA PRO A 24 4.14 -3.42 21.26
C PRO A 24 5.14 -4.46 20.75
N ILE A 25 6.43 -4.28 21.08
CA ILE A 25 7.47 -5.26 20.74
C ILE A 25 7.13 -6.64 21.33
N SER A 26 6.63 -6.64 22.58
CA SER A 26 6.07 -7.85 23.19
C SER A 26 4.62 -8.03 22.75
N GLN A 27 4.34 -9.08 21.99
CA GLN A 27 2.97 -9.44 21.59
C GLN A 27 2.06 -9.87 22.77
N PHE A 28 2.63 -10.03 23.96
CA PHE A 28 1.89 -10.27 25.20
C PHE A 28 1.49 -8.97 25.92
N ALA A 29 2.04 -7.82 25.52
CA ALA A 29 1.70 -6.55 26.13
C ALA A 29 0.34 -6.06 25.63
N ALA A 30 -0.36 -5.32 26.50
CA ALA A 30 -1.58 -4.63 26.09
C ALA A 30 -1.30 -3.64 24.97
N LEU A 31 -2.21 -3.57 24.00
CA LEU A 31 -2.16 -2.54 22.96
C LEU A 31 -2.27 -1.14 23.60
N PRO A 32 -1.53 -0.14 23.10
CA PRO A 32 -1.72 1.24 23.54
C PRO A 32 -3.18 1.69 23.37
N ALA A 33 -3.65 2.50 24.31
CA ALA A 33 -5.01 3.04 24.29
C ALA A 33 -5.24 3.97 23.08
N VAL A 34 -6.51 4.26 22.81
CA VAL A 34 -6.89 5.25 21.78
C VAL A 34 -6.27 6.60 22.11
N GLY A 35 -5.65 7.26 21.11
CA GLY A 35 -5.04 8.58 21.29
C GLY A 35 -3.74 8.60 22.11
N ASP A 36 -3.17 7.44 22.46
CA ASP A 36 -1.88 7.37 23.15
C ASP A 36 -0.78 8.01 22.28
N PRO A 37 0.01 8.98 22.77
CA PRO A 37 1.02 9.66 21.93
C PRO A 37 2.09 8.70 21.39
N ARG A 38 2.31 7.53 22.01
CA ARG A 38 3.24 6.50 21.51
C ARG A 38 2.75 5.82 20.24
N ALA A 39 1.46 5.97 19.93
CA ALA A 39 0.85 5.48 18.70
C ALA A 39 1.19 6.32 17.46
N ARG A 40 1.63 7.56 17.65
CA ARG A 40 1.90 8.50 16.55
C ARG A 40 3.36 8.42 16.15
N TYR A 41 3.66 8.37 14.85
CA TYR A 41 5.03 8.66 14.42
C TYR A 41 5.32 10.15 14.65
N ASN A 42 6.28 10.39 15.53
CA ASN A 42 6.84 11.71 15.77
C ASN A 42 8.34 11.65 15.50
N PRO A 43 8.78 11.95 14.27
CA PRO A 43 10.19 11.90 13.92
C PRO A 43 10.99 12.85 14.81
N PRO A 44 12.21 12.46 15.21
CA PRO A 44 13.18 13.43 15.73
C PRO A 44 13.45 14.54 14.70
N PRO A 45 13.85 15.74 15.14
CA PRO A 45 14.34 16.78 14.22
C PRO A 45 15.42 16.24 13.29
N GLY A 46 15.33 16.57 12.00
CA GLY A 46 16.27 16.17 10.96
C GLY A 46 16.10 14.76 10.39
N VAL A 47 15.28 13.89 10.99
CA VAL A 47 15.11 12.49 10.55
C VAL A 47 13.78 12.32 9.81
N PRO A 48 13.76 12.22 8.47
CA PRO A 48 12.53 12.04 7.71
C PRO A 48 11.88 10.68 7.96
N VAL A 49 10.55 10.68 7.92
CA VAL A 49 9.73 9.46 7.98
C VAL A 49 8.72 9.48 6.85
N ILE A 50 8.65 8.41 6.06
CA ILE A 50 7.54 8.16 5.16
C ILE A 50 6.85 6.87 5.60
N ALA A 51 5.60 6.98 6.07
CA ALA A 51 4.80 5.81 6.43
C ALA A 51 3.83 5.46 5.30
N VAL A 52 3.77 4.18 4.94
CA VAL A 52 2.91 3.68 3.86
C VAL A 52 1.88 2.70 4.43
N ALA A 53 0.61 2.90 4.07
CA ALA A 53 -0.51 2.07 4.50
C ALA A 53 -1.32 1.56 3.30
N SER A 54 -1.58 0.27 3.25
CA SER A 54 -2.51 -0.34 2.29
C SER A 54 -3.98 -0.12 2.71
N PRO A 55 -4.97 -0.34 1.82
CA PRO A 55 -6.38 -0.34 2.20
C PRO A 55 -6.71 -1.34 3.33
N THR A 56 -5.98 -2.45 3.43
CA THR A 56 -6.11 -3.41 4.54
C THR A 56 -5.64 -2.81 5.86
N ASP A 57 -4.50 -2.12 5.85
CA ASP A 57 -3.96 -1.43 7.03
C ASP A 57 -4.89 -0.32 7.49
N PHE A 58 -5.54 0.34 6.54
CA PHE A 58 -6.59 1.30 6.77
C PHE A 58 -7.85 0.67 7.38
N CYS A 59 -8.20 -0.58 7.06
CA CYS A 59 -9.42 -1.23 7.54
C CYS A 59 -9.29 -1.97 8.91
N THR A 60 -8.12 -2.49 9.27
CA THR A 60 -7.95 -3.54 10.32
C THR A 60 -7.72 -3.05 11.76
N ALA A 61 -7.64 -4.00 12.72
CA ALA A 61 -7.69 -3.81 14.19
C ALA A 61 -6.76 -2.75 14.79
N ALA A 62 -5.53 -2.64 14.29
CA ALA A 62 -4.53 -1.74 14.84
C ALA A 62 -4.74 -0.25 14.47
N SER A 63 -5.67 0.05 13.55
CA SER A 63 -5.91 1.39 13.03
C SER A 63 -7.16 2.09 13.58
N TYR A 64 -8.03 1.46 14.40
CA TYR A 64 -9.23 2.14 14.94
C TYR A 64 -8.88 3.48 15.59
N ASN A 65 -7.77 3.48 16.30
CA ASN A 65 -7.35 4.58 17.16
C ASN A 65 -6.57 5.68 16.45
N ARG A 66 -6.27 5.52 15.16
CA ARG A 66 -5.18 6.26 14.48
C ARG A 66 -5.61 6.93 13.17
N ARG A 67 -6.90 6.81 12.81
CA ARG A 67 -7.51 7.38 11.58
C ARG A 67 -8.08 8.79 11.77
N THR A 68 -8.58 9.12 12.96
CA THR A 68 -8.94 10.50 13.35
C THR A 68 -7.72 11.35 13.71
N ASP A 69 -6.54 10.72 13.73
CA ASP A 69 -5.28 11.27 14.22
C ASP A 69 -4.15 11.03 13.21
N ARG A 70 -4.51 11.10 11.93
CA ARG A 70 -3.56 11.06 10.83
C ARG A 70 -2.62 12.27 10.95
N PRO A 71 -1.30 12.10 10.84
CA PRO A 71 -0.40 13.24 10.82
C PRO A 71 -0.68 14.10 9.59
N ASP A 72 -0.55 15.40 9.77
CA ASP A 72 -0.30 16.28 8.63
C ASP A 72 1.10 16.04 8.09
N ASP A 73 1.22 16.06 6.76
CA ASP A 73 2.50 16.02 6.08
C ASP A 73 3.30 17.29 6.40
N SER A 74 4.60 17.15 6.68
CA SER A 74 5.46 18.28 7.05
C SER A 74 6.84 18.18 6.42
N ASP A 75 7.39 19.34 6.04
CA ASP A 75 8.71 19.53 5.42
C ASP A 75 9.69 20.30 6.31
N THR A 76 9.22 20.78 7.47
CA THR A 76 10.03 21.57 8.39
C THR A 76 11.21 20.74 8.93
N PRO A 77 12.40 21.33 9.14
CA PRO A 77 13.54 20.63 9.74
C PRO A 77 13.22 19.92 11.07
N GLU A 78 12.30 20.47 11.85
CA GLU A 78 11.89 19.96 13.16
C GLU A 78 10.99 18.73 13.06
N ARG A 79 10.33 18.53 11.91
CA ARG A 79 9.38 17.45 11.65
C ARG A 79 9.23 17.20 10.16
N ARG A 80 9.97 16.23 9.64
CA ARG A 80 9.86 15.74 8.26
C ARG A 80 9.03 14.47 8.24
N ILE A 81 7.81 14.54 7.73
CA ILE A 81 6.92 13.38 7.70
C ILE A 81 6.00 13.35 6.49
N ARG A 82 5.73 12.12 6.02
CA ARG A 82 4.65 11.78 5.10
C ARG A 82 3.84 10.59 5.60
N LEU A 83 2.54 10.62 5.33
CA LEU A 83 1.66 9.45 5.35
C LEU A 83 1.09 9.22 3.95
N TYR A 84 1.41 8.08 3.36
CA TYR A 84 0.84 7.62 2.11
C TYR A 84 -0.10 6.46 2.34
N GLU A 85 -1.39 6.71 2.11
CA GLU A 85 -2.39 5.65 2.09
C GLU A 85 -2.62 5.27 0.63
N VAL A 86 -2.37 4.01 0.26
CA VAL A 86 -2.47 3.57 -1.13
C VAL A 86 -3.94 3.37 -1.51
N GLY A 87 -4.31 3.90 -2.68
CA GLY A 87 -5.68 3.92 -3.23
C GLY A 87 -6.18 2.58 -3.78
N GLY A 88 -5.54 1.47 -3.45
CA GLY A 88 -5.83 0.13 -3.98
C GLY A 88 -4.92 -0.95 -3.37
N GLY A 89 -5.18 -2.21 -3.72
CA GLY A 89 -4.40 -3.36 -3.25
C GLY A 89 -4.72 -3.81 -1.83
N CYS A 90 -3.76 -4.51 -1.20
CA CYS A 90 -3.90 -5.03 0.16
C CYS A 90 -2.56 -5.14 0.88
N HIS A 91 -2.56 -5.63 2.12
CA HIS A 91 -1.35 -5.85 2.93
C HIS A 91 -0.53 -7.06 2.45
N LEU A 92 -1.17 -8.10 1.89
CA LEU A 92 -0.49 -9.27 1.32
C LEU A 92 -0.86 -9.47 -0.17
N PRO A 93 -0.34 -8.64 -1.09
CA PRO A 93 -0.54 -8.80 -2.52
C PRO A 93 0.23 -10.00 -3.09
N ALA A 94 -0.09 -10.38 -4.34
CA ALA A 94 0.46 -11.56 -5.00
C ALA A 94 1.98 -11.51 -5.21
N ASP A 95 2.53 -10.32 -5.45
CA ASP A 95 3.98 -10.09 -5.55
C ASP A 95 4.69 -10.50 -4.25
N GLN A 96 4.20 -10.06 -3.08
CA GLN A 96 4.72 -10.47 -1.79
C GLN A 96 4.49 -11.97 -1.54
N GLY A 97 3.31 -12.47 -1.88
CA GLY A 97 2.96 -13.88 -1.72
C GLY A 97 3.85 -14.83 -2.54
N SER A 98 4.39 -14.36 -3.67
CA SER A 98 5.28 -15.14 -4.54
C SER A 98 6.62 -15.50 -3.91
N TYR A 99 7.04 -14.77 -2.87
CA TYR A 99 8.26 -15.03 -2.11
C TYR A 99 8.04 -15.89 -0.87
N PHE A 100 6.80 -16.36 -0.63
CA PHE A 100 6.55 -17.25 0.50
C PHE A 100 7.20 -18.61 0.28
N PRO A 101 7.72 -19.23 1.36
CA PRO A 101 8.33 -20.54 1.26
C PRO A 101 7.28 -21.56 0.80
N GLY A 102 7.69 -22.40 -0.15
CA GLY A 102 6.86 -23.50 -0.64
C GLY A 102 6.66 -24.59 0.42
N PRO A 103 5.73 -25.54 0.19
CA PRO A 103 5.50 -26.65 1.11
C PRO A 103 6.76 -27.47 1.42
N GLU A 104 7.66 -27.64 0.45
CA GLU A 104 8.91 -28.38 0.63
C GLU A 104 9.90 -27.64 1.55
N GLU A 105 10.05 -26.33 1.38
CA GLU A 105 10.91 -25.49 2.23
C GLU A 105 10.39 -25.42 3.66
N LEU A 106 9.07 -25.29 3.83
CA LEU A 106 8.42 -25.35 5.14
C LEU A 106 8.68 -26.69 5.83
N ALA A 107 8.55 -27.80 5.11
CA ALA A 107 8.81 -29.13 5.65
C ALA A 107 10.28 -29.30 6.07
N GLN A 108 11.24 -28.82 5.28
CA GLN A 108 12.66 -28.84 5.62
C GLN A 108 12.97 -28.02 6.89
N ALA A 109 12.27 -26.90 7.09
CA ALA A 109 12.38 -26.07 8.27
C ALA A 109 11.59 -26.60 9.49
N GLY A 110 10.91 -27.76 9.37
CA GLY A 110 10.14 -28.38 10.46
C GLY A 110 8.79 -27.71 10.72
N PHE A 111 8.27 -26.90 9.78
CA PHE A 111 6.96 -26.30 9.85
C PHE A 111 5.92 -27.15 9.11
N ALA A 112 4.69 -27.17 9.62
CA ALA A 112 3.57 -27.79 8.92
C ALA A 112 3.24 -27.01 7.63
N PRO A 113 2.75 -27.68 6.58
CA PRO A 113 2.23 -26.99 5.40
C PRO A 113 1.12 -26.02 5.81
N GLU A 114 1.19 -24.79 5.33
CA GLU A 114 0.29 -23.72 5.75
C GLU A 114 -0.62 -23.33 4.58
N ASN A 115 -1.93 -23.58 4.72
CA ASN A 115 -2.93 -23.06 3.78
C ASN A 115 -3.21 -21.59 4.12
N ARG A 116 -2.35 -20.69 3.64
CA ARG A 116 -2.42 -19.27 3.98
C ARG A 116 -3.71 -18.62 3.45
N VAL A 117 -4.13 -18.91 2.22
CA VAL A 117 -5.25 -18.19 1.61
C VAL A 117 -6.07 -19.12 0.71
N ALA A 118 -7.41 -19.03 0.78
CA ALA A 118 -8.34 -19.88 0.03
C ALA A 118 -8.76 -19.30 -1.33
N TYR A 119 -8.07 -18.25 -1.79
CA TYR A 119 -8.36 -17.49 -3.00
C TYR A 119 -7.04 -16.98 -3.59
N SER A 120 -7.05 -16.66 -4.89
CA SER A 120 -5.92 -15.99 -5.53
C SER A 120 -5.71 -14.61 -4.92
N LEU A 121 -4.47 -14.30 -4.56
CA LEU A 121 -4.08 -12.99 -4.06
C LEU A 121 -4.31 -11.92 -5.12
N ASN A 122 -4.59 -10.68 -4.69
CA ASN A 122 -4.72 -9.57 -5.63
C ASN A 122 -3.39 -9.27 -6.33
N GLY A 123 -3.47 -8.92 -7.61
CA GLY A 123 -2.33 -8.56 -8.45
C GLY A 123 -1.95 -7.08 -8.38
N PHE A 124 -2.35 -6.35 -7.33
CA PHE A 124 -2.01 -4.93 -7.21
C PHE A 124 -0.48 -4.78 -7.01
N PRO A 125 0.24 -4.04 -7.86
CA PRO A 125 1.69 -3.92 -7.80
C PRO A 125 2.10 -2.93 -6.69
N LEU A 126 1.94 -3.33 -5.42
CA LEU A 126 2.24 -2.46 -4.28
C LEU A 126 3.74 -2.09 -4.25
N HIS A 127 4.62 -2.99 -4.68
CA HIS A 127 6.06 -2.75 -4.76
C HIS A 127 6.38 -1.49 -5.57
N ALA A 128 5.69 -1.22 -6.69
CA ALA A 128 5.98 -0.07 -7.55
C ALA A 128 5.82 1.28 -6.82
N VAL A 129 4.84 1.37 -5.91
CA VAL A 129 4.69 2.55 -5.03
C VAL A 129 5.77 2.57 -3.96
N LEU A 130 6.09 1.43 -3.36
CA LEU A 130 7.13 1.33 -2.33
C LEU A 130 8.52 1.70 -2.87
N ASP A 131 8.87 1.26 -4.07
CA ASP A 131 10.15 1.55 -4.72
C ASP A 131 10.30 3.04 -4.98
N ALA A 132 9.24 3.70 -5.49
CA ALA A 132 9.23 5.16 -5.64
C ALA A 132 9.34 5.89 -4.30
N VAL A 133 8.69 5.37 -3.26
CA VAL A 133 8.78 5.91 -1.90
C VAL A 133 10.20 5.78 -1.34
N PHE A 134 10.89 4.66 -1.56
CA PHE A 134 12.30 4.49 -1.18
C PHE A 134 13.19 5.51 -1.89
N VAL A 135 13.05 5.67 -3.21
CA VAL A 135 13.83 6.66 -3.99
C VAL A 135 13.56 8.09 -3.50
N ASN A 136 12.32 8.40 -3.14
CA ASN A 136 11.96 9.71 -2.62
C ASN A 136 12.49 9.96 -1.21
N LEU A 137 12.55 8.93 -0.37
CA LEU A 137 13.13 9.01 0.97
C LEU A 137 14.64 9.29 0.88
N ASP A 138 15.34 8.55 0.02
CA ASP A 138 16.77 8.74 -0.26
C ASP A 138 17.07 10.19 -0.69
N ARG A 139 16.32 10.72 -1.66
CA ARG A 139 16.44 12.13 -2.09
C ARG A 139 16.21 13.11 -0.95
N TRP A 140 15.21 12.85 -0.10
CA TRP A 140 14.89 13.75 1.02
C TRP A 140 16.04 13.87 2.03
N ILE A 141 16.88 12.84 2.15
CA ILE A 141 18.05 12.81 3.02
C ILE A 141 19.26 13.37 2.29
N ALA A 142 19.50 12.92 1.05
CA ALA A 142 20.70 13.23 0.30
C ALA A 142 20.81 14.71 -0.07
N ASP A 143 19.70 15.33 -0.51
CA ASP A 143 19.71 16.72 -0.99
C ASP A 143 18.57 17.59 -0.43
N GLY A 144 17.71 17.02 0.42
CA GLY A 144 16.62 17.75 1.05
C GLY A 144 15.37 17.91 0.18
N THR A 145 15.33 17.33 -1.02
CA THR A 145 14.16 17.39 -1.90
C THR A 145 12.98 16.66 -1.27
N PRO A 146 11.88 17.35 -0.90
CA PRO A 146 10.77 16.69 -0.22
C PRO A 146 10.06 15.71 -1.17
N PRO A 147 9.55 14.59 -0.64
CA PRO A 147 8.75 13.65 -1.40
C PRO A 147 7.37 14.28 -1.70
N PRO A 148 6.65 13.81 -2.73
CA PRO A 148 5.33 14.35 -3.10
C PRO A 148 4.32 14.32 -1.93
N ARG A 149 3.22 15.09 -2.05
CA ARG A 149 2.11 15.04 -1.08
C ARG A 149 0.94 14.31 -1.72
N ALA A 150 0.24 13.48 -0.95
CA ALA A 150 -0.91 12.72 -1.40
C ALA A 150 -2.16 13.06 -0.59
N SER A 151 -3.31 12.95 -1.24
CA SER A 151 -4.59 12.90 -0.54
C SER A 151 -4.65 11.68 0.38
N ARG A 152 -5.55 11.70 1.36
CA ARG A 152 -5.81 10.54 2.23
C ARG A 152 -6.92 9.68 1.63
N LEU A 153 -6.98 8.41 2.00
CA LEU A 153 -8.15 7.58 1.73
C LEU A 153 -9.38 8.20 2.39
N THR A 154 -10.45 8.32 1.62
CA THR A 154 -11.72 8.89 2.09
C THR A 154 -12.48 7.82 2.88
N PRO A 155 -12.73 7.98 4.20
CA PRO A 155 -13.57 7.04 4.93
C PRO A 155 -15.06 7.24 4.58
N VAL A 156 -15.84 6.15 4.52
CA VAL A 156 -17.31 6.24 4.48
C VAL A 156 -17.84 6.86 5.77
N ASP A 157 -17.35 6.36 6.90
CA ASP A 157 -17.61 6.89 8.23
C ASP A 157 -16.32 6.77 9.03
N PRO A 158 -15.62 7.89 9.35
CA PRO A 158 -14.36 7.88 10.08
C PRO A 158 -14.45 7.33 11.51
N THR A 159 -15.67 7.16 12.04
CA THR A 159 -15.94 6.66 13.40
C THR A 159 -16.38 5.19 13.43
N ALA A 160 -16.69 4.59 12.28
CA ALA A 160 -17.16 3.21 12.18
C ALA A 160 -16.07 2.16 12.47
N TRP A 161 -16.51 0.99 12.95
CA TRP A 161 -15.65 -0.17 13.14
C TRP A 161 -16.16 -1.43 12.43
N PRO A 162 -15.41 -2.01 11.47
CA PRO A 162 -14.19 -1.46 10.85
C PRO A 162 -14.50 -0.24 9.97
N VAL A 163 -13.59 0.75 9.88
CA VAL A 163 -13.71 1.78 8.82
C VAL A 163 -13.64 1.08 7.46
N ARG A 164 -14.32 1.68 6.49
CA ARG A 164 -14.20 1.33 5.08
C ARG A 164 -13.86 2.57 4.27
N PRO A 165 -13.03 2.44 3.23
CA PRO A 165 -12.87 3.53 2.28
C PRO A 165 -14.18 3.72 1.51
N ALA A 166 -14.52 4.96 1.19
CA ALA A 166 -15.47 5.26 0.13
C ALA A 166 -14.88 4.72 -1.18
N LEU A 167 -15.76 4.17 -2.01
CA LEU A 167 -15.36 3.51 -3.26
C LEU A 167 -15.85 4.33 -4.46
N ASP A 168 -15.06 4.33 -5.52
CA ASP A 168 -15.40 4.94 -6.80
C ASP A 168 -16.40 4.07 -7.59
N GLN A 169 -16.75 4.50 -8.82
CA GLN A 169 -17.67 3.77 -9.69
C GLN A 169 -17.17 2.39 -10.13
N TYR A 170 -15.89 2.09 -9.94
CA TYR A 170 -15.25 0.81 -10.24
C TYR A 170 -15.11 -0.07 -8.99
N GLY A 171 -15.58 0.41 -7.83
CA GLY A 171 -15.47 -0.29 -6.55
C GLY A 171 -14.09 -0.15 -5.89
N ASN A 172 -13.21 0.73 -6.37
CA ASN A 172 -11.87 0.92 -5.83
C ASN A 172 -11.81 2.13 -4.87
N PRO A 173 -10.91 2.14 -3.86
CA PRO A 173 -10.84 3.21 -2.86
C PRO A 173 -10.65 4.63 -3.42
N ILE A 174 -11.44 5.60 -2.95
CA ILE A 174 -11.30 7.02 -3.30
C ILE A 174 -10.21 7.68 -2.46
N GLY A 175 -9.35 8.46 -3.14
CA GLY A 175 -8.25 9.20 -2.54
C GLY A 175 -7.00 8.34 -2.37
N GLY A 176 -6.08 8.79 -1.53
CA GLY A 176 -4.79 8.13 -1.37
C GLY A 176 -3.83 8.38 -2.53
N VAL A 177 -2.77 7.56 -2.59
CA VAL A 177 -1.88 7.42 -3.74
C VAL A 177 -2.50 6.41 -4.70
N ARG A 178 -3.03 6.90 -5.82
CA ARG A 178 -3.64 6.08 -6.86
C ARG A 178 -2.62 5.78 -7.97
N THR A 179 -2.83 4.65 -8.65
CA THR A 179 -1.97 4.09 -9.69
C THR A 179 -2.85 3.65 -10.87
N PRO A 180 -2.25 3.30 -12.03
CA PRO A 180 -3.03 2.89 -13.19
C PRO A 180 -3.89 1.65 -12.92
N SER A 181 -3.53 0.84 -11.93
CA SER A 181 -4.35 -0.29 -11.47
C SER A 181 -5.77 0.12 -11.08
N VAL A 182 -5.97 1.30 -10.47
CA VAL A 182 -7.29 1.78 -10.04
C VAL A 182 -7.83 2.95 -10.87
N ASP A 183 -6.97 3.68 -11.57
CA ASP A 183 -7.36 4.78 -12.46
C ASP A 183 -7.69 4.32 -13.89
N VAL A 184 -7.09 3.19 -14.32
CA VAL A 184 -7.40 2.48 -15.57
C VAL A 184 -7.73 1.01 -15.23
N PRO A 185 -8.75 0.75 -14.38
CA PRO A 185 -8.94 -0.56 -13.78
C PRO A 185 -9.47 -1.59 -14.78
N ILE A 186 -9.03 -2.82 -14.60
CA ILE A 186 -9.58 -4.03 -15.26
C ILE A 186 -10.38 -4.91 -14.28
N GLY A 187 -10.54 -4.44 -13.04
CA GLY A 187 -11.23 -5.13 -11.97
C GLY A 187 -11.32 -4.27 -10.71
N THR A 188 -11.97 -4.83 -9.69
CA THR A 188 -12.04 -4.27 -8.35
C THR A 188 -11.03 -4.98 -7.45
N TYR A 189 -10.20 -4.20 -6.76
CA TYR A 189 -9.26 -4.72 -5.76
C TYR A 189 -9.92 -4.73 -4.38
N VAL A 190 -10.18 -5.92 -3.84
CA VAL A 190 -10.76 -6.08 -2.51
C VAL A 190 -9.64 -6.18 -1.49
N GLU A 191 -9.70 -5.36 -0.45
CA GLU A 191 -8.60 -5.17 0.51
C GLU A 191 -8.40 -6.33 1.47
N ARG A 192 -9.41 -7.19 1.63
CA ARG A 192 -9.31 -8.38 2.48
C ARG A 192 -10.28 -9.46 2.04
N GLY A 193 -9.87 -10.71 2.09
CA GLY A 193 -10.77 -11.82 1.82
C GLY A 193 -11.49 -12.36 3.06
N LEU A 194 -12.36 -13.33 2.80
CA LEU A 194 -13.08 -14.04 3.85
C LEU A 194 -12.12 -15.00 4.57
N LYS A 195 -12.25 -15.10 5.89
CA LYS A 195 -11.57 -16.13 6.68
C LYS A 195 -12.20 -17.48 6.36
N ALA A 196 -11.44 -18.39 5.75
CA ALA A 196 -11.85 -19.77 5.54
C ALA A 196 -11.48 -20.65 6.75
N PRO A 197 -12.19 -21.76 7.02
CA PRO A 197 -11.75 -22.74 8.00
C PRO A 197 -10.35 -23.26 7.66
N GLY A 198 -9.42 -23.18 8.62
CA GLY A 198 -8.04 -23.62 8.43
C GLY A 198 -7.09 -22.60 7.75
N SER A 199 -7.58 -21.43 7.32
CA SER A 199 -6.73 -20.37 6.79
C SER A 199 -6.28 -19.37 7.85
N ASN A 200 -5.00 -19.02 7.85
CA ASN A 200 -4.44 -17.93 8.63
C ASN A 200 -4.08 -16.75 7.72
N ASN A 201 -4.08 -15.50 8.21
CA ASN A 201 -3.76 -14.30 7.43
C ASN A 201 -4.75 -13.88 6.32
N SER A 202 -5.88 -14.55 6.12
CA SER A 202 -6.91 -14.10 5.14
C SER A 202 -7.51 -12.73 5.45
N ALA A 203 -7.32 -12.23 6.67
CA ALA A 203 -7.70 -10.87 7.06
C ALA A 203 -6.73 -9.79 6.56
N TYR A 204 -5.53 -10.19 6.12
CA TYR A 204 -4.47 -9.32 5.59
C TYR A 204 -4.29 -9.45 4.06
N ALA A 205 -4.71 -10.58 3.49
CA ALA A 205 -4.69 -10.84 2.06
C ALA A 205 -5.97 -10.34 1.38
N GLY A 206 -5.83 -9.70 0.24
CA GLY A 206 -6.91 -9.26 -0.64
C GLY A 206 -7.05 -10.13 -1.89
N TYR A 207 -8.06 -9.87 -2.70
CA TYR A 207 -8.33 -10.57 -3.96
C TYR A 207 -8.92 -9.62 -5.01
N ASP A 208 -8.91 -10.06 -6.27
CA ASP A 208 -9.44 -9.29 -7.40
C ASP A 208 -10.81 -9.79 -7.82
N ILE A 209 -11.70 -8.86 -8.19
CA ILE A 209 -12.94 -9.15 -8.91
C ILE A 209 -12.75 -8.60 -10.33
N PRO A 210 -12.37 -9.45 -11.31
CA PRO A 210 -12.11 -8.99 -12.67
C PRO A 210 -13.40 -8.51 -13.35
N PHE A 211 -13.29 -7.49 -14.18
CA PHE A 211 -14.39 -7.04 -15.02
C PHE A 211 -14.66 -8.02 -16.17
N SER A 212 -15.91 -8.09 -16.59
CA SER A 212 -16.27 -8.90 -17.77
C SER A 212 -15.67 -8.29 -19.03
N SER A 213 -15.37 -9.11 -20.04
CA SER A 213 -14.87 -8.61 -21.34
C SER A 213 -15.85 -7.63 -22.00
N GLN A 214 -17.16 -7.81 -21.79
CA GLN A 214 -18.19 -6.87 -22.26
C GLN A 214 -18.05 -5.51 -21.59
N TYR A 215 -17.80 -5.47 -20.28
CA TYR A 215 -17.60 -4.21 -19.55
C TYR A 215 -16.26 -3.57 -19.93
N LEU A 216 -15.20 -4.37 -20.07
CA LEU A 216 -13.90 -3.88 -20.55
C LEU A 216 -14.00 -3.28 -21.96
N LYS A 217 -14.80 -3.85 -22.87
CA LYS A 217 -15.02 -3.28 -24.22
C LYS A 217 -15.74 -1.93 -24.19
N VAL A 218 -16.53 -1.66 -23.15
CA VAL A 218 -17.14 -0.34 -22.94
C VAL A 218 -16.10 0.67 -22.43
N LEU A 219 -15.26 0.27 -21.46
CA LEU A 219 -14.21 1.14 -20.90
C LEU A 219 -13.07 1.40 -21.88
N TYR A 220 -12.68 0.36 -22.62
CA TYR A 220 -11.55 0.30 -23.53
C TYR A 220 -11.98 -0.35 -24.85
N PRO A 221 -12.57 0.40 -25.80
CA PRO A 221 -13.10 -0.16 -27.05
C PRO A 221 -12.08 -0.89 -27.91
N THR A 222 -10.79 -0.57 -27.76
CA THR A 222 -9.68 -1.29 -28.39
C THR A 222 -8.56 -1.52 -27.37
N HIS A 223 -7.70 -2.50 -27.67
CA HIS A 223 -6.50 -2.74 -26.86
C HIS A 223 -5.60 -1.49 -26.80
N GLN A 224 -5.44 -0.78 -27.92
CA GLN A 224 -4.65 0.45 -27.96
C GLN A 224 -5.19 1.52 -27.01
N VAL A 225 -6.51 1.68 -26.88
CA VAL A 225 -7.11 2.64 -25.94
C VAL A 225 -6.75 2.28 -24.49
N TYR A 226 -6.68 1.00 -24.13
CA TYR A 226 -6.23 0.58 -22.82
C TYR A 226 -4.74 0.90 -22.60
N VAL A 227 -3.88 0.53 -23.56
CA VAL A 227 -2.43 0.77 -23.47
C VAL A 227 -2.11 2.26 -23.40
N ASP A 228 -2.78 3.10 -24.19
CA ASP A 228 -2.57 4.55 -24.19
C ASP A 228 -2.94 5.15 -22.82
N LYS A 229 -4.09 4.74 -22.25
CA LYS A 229 -4.53 5.20 -20.93
C LYS A 229 -3.55 4.80 -19.83
N ILE A 230 -3.06 3.55 -19.83
CA ILE A 230 -2.02 3.11 -18.88
C ILE A 230 -0.75 3.95 -19.07
N THR A 231 -0.30 4.11 -20.31
CA THR A 231 0.94 4.83 -20.63
C THR A 231 0.89 6.29 -20.19
N ASP A 232 -0.22 6.98 -20.43
CA ASP A 232 -0.40 8.38 -20.04
C ASP A 232 -0.40 8.55 -18.51
N ASP A 233 -1.09 7.66 -17.80
CA ASP A 233 -1.14 7.68 -16.33
C ASP A 233 0.23 7.33 -15.72
N VAL A 234 0.90 6.29 -16.22
CA VAL A 234 2.26 5.92 -15.80
C VAL A 234 3.24 7.08 -15.99
N ARG A 235 3.26 7.72 -17.16
CA ARG A 235 4.17 8.85 -17.42
C ARG A 235 3.94 9.99 -16.45
N THR A 236 2.67 10.31 -16.21
CA THR A 236 2.28 11.33 -15.22
C THR A 236 2.79 10.98 -13.83
N LEU A 237 2.66 9.72 -13.40
CA LEU A 237 3.09 9.26 -12.08
C LEU A 237 4.62 9.18 -11.96
N VAL A 238 5.35 8.86 -13.03
CA VAL A 238 6.82 8.93 -13.05
C VAL A 238 7.29 10.37 -12.91
N GLU A 239 6.70 11.31 -13.66
CA GLU A 239 7.00 12.74 -13.54
C GLU A 239 6.69 13.28 -12.13
N GLN A 240 5.59 12.82 -11.53
CA GLN A 240 5.20 13.17 -10.18
C GLN A 240 5.99 12.43 -9.09
N ARG A 241 6.88 11.49 -9.46
CA ARG A 241 7.68 10.64 -8.57
C ARG A 241 6.87 9.66 -7.72
N TRP A 242 5.70 9.24 -8.19
CA TRP A 242 4.90 8.16 -7.60
C TRP A 242 5.24 6.78 -8.13
N LEU A 243 5.95 6.72 -9.26
CA LEU A 243 6.55 5.52 -9.82
C LEU A 243 8.02 5.79 -10.15
N THR A 244 8.87 4.76 -10.07
CA THR A 244 10.19 4.84 -10.70
C THR A 244 10.04 4.67 -12.20
N SER A 245 11.03 5.11 -12.98
CA SER A 245 11.02 4.86 -14.44
C SER A 245 11.00 3.37 -14.76
N TYR A 246 11.72 2.55 -13.99
CA TYR A 246 11.75 1.09 -14.15
C TYR A 246 10.37 0.47 -13.94
N ASP A 247 9.69 0.80 -12.84
CA ASP A 247 8.36 0.28 -12.57
C ASP A 247 7.32 0.79 -13.58
N GLY A 248 7.48 2.03 -14.02
CA GLY A 248 6.66 2.59 -15.09
C GLY A 248 6.78 1.78 -16.39
N ASP A 249 8.01 1.49 -16.82
CA ASP A 249 8.26 0.67 -18.02
C ASP A 249 7.67 -0.74 -17.85
N GLN A 250 7.82 -1.37 -16.68
CA GLN A 250 7.22 -2.68 -16.40
C GLN A 250 5.68 -2.66 -16.49
N LEU A 251 5.03 -1.62 -15.97
CA LEU A 251 3.57 -1.49 -16.05
C LEU A 251 3.07 -1.27 -17.49
N ILE A 252 3.83 -0.52 -18.30
CA ILE A 252 3.53 -0.30 -19.72
C ILE A 252 3.70 -1.61 -20.50
N ASP A 253 4.79 -2.35 -20.27
CA ASP A 253 5.04 -3.64 -20.93
C ASP A 253 3.96 -4.67 -20.57
N GLN A 254 3.54 -4.71 -19.30
CA GLN A 254 2.42 -5.55 -18.85
C GLN A 254 1.12 -5.17 -19.56
N ALA A 255 0.84 -3.87 -19.74
CA ALA A 255 -0.35 -3.43 -20.45
C ALA A 255 -0.34 -3.82 -21.93
N GLN A 256 0.82 -3.73 -22.60
CA GLN A 256 0.98 -4.15 -23.99
C GLN A 256 0.81 -5.67 -24.18
N ALA A 257 1.21 -6.47 -23.18
CA ALA A 257 1.05 -7.91 -23.20
C ALA A 257 -0.35 -8.39 -22.76
N ALA A 258 -1.18 -7.50 -22.20
CA ALA A 258 -2.46 -7.87 -21.61
C ALA A 258 -3.54 -8.17 -22.65
N ASN A 259 -4.39 -9.16 -22.36
CA ASN A 259 -5.58 -9.44 -23.17
C ASN A 259 -6.78 -8.54 -22.77
N VAL A 260 -6.65 -7.24 -22.95
CA VAL A 260 -7.68 -6.21 -22.65
C VAL A 260 -8.07 -5.49 -23.95
N PRO A 261 -9.36 -5.32 -24.28
CA PRO A 261 -10.53 -5.68 -23.48
C PRO A 261 -10.91 -7.17 -23.52
N GLY A 262 -10.10 -8.00 -24.17
CA GLY A 262 -10.36 -9.41 -24.38
C GLY A 262 -11.13 -9.69 -25.68
N SER A 263 -11.04 -10.94 -26.15
CA SER A 263 -11.82 -11.46 -27.29
C SER A 263 -13.31 -11.41 -27.04
#